data_AF-A0A2N0PFC6-F1
#
_entry.id   AF-A0A2N0PFC6-F1
#
_cell.length_a   1.000
_cell.length_b   1.000
_cell.length_c   1.000
_cell.angle_alpha   90.00
_cell.angle_beta   90.00
_cell.angle_gamma   90.00
#
_symmetry.space_group_name_H-M   'P 1'
#
loop_
_entity.id
_entity.type
_entity.pdbx_description
1 polymer ?
#
loop_
_entity_poly.entity_id
_entity_poly.type
_entity_poly.pdbx_seq_one_letter_code
_entity_poly.pdbx_strand_id
1 'polypeptide(L)'
;MDSLINGIKKLINPDKICKICSSDECCIKRFQKNFKNWTSGNDDIDKLIQTTQLSSHRVEDKALEWIPYNKLYDIKHITENSYKANWIDGNICYWSSVDHNWKRQNQNMIVELKKLNNPKNIALEFKDEISIVYGITQDPETKDYIMVLNENCKLCKRICNAKYFQKNFKNWTSGNDDINKFIQTTQQSSHRDVDKALEWIPYNKLYDIKHITENSYKANWIDGNICYWSSVDHNWKRQNQNMIVELKKLNNPKNIALEFKDEISIVYGITQNPETKDYIMVLNENCKLCKRICYAKYYQKNFKNWTSGNDDINKFIQTSQLSFHRDVDKALEWIPYNKLYDIKHITENSYKANWIDGNICYWSSVDHNWKRQNQNMIVELKKLNNPKNIALEFKDEDKAYGITQDPESKNYIMVLSYKCKLCNCICNAINFQQNFNNWTSGNNDIDKFIQDTQLSSHKGVKNALEWISYNKLCNIKHITENSYKANWIDGNIWYWNNFGSDALYSVLL
;
A
#
# COMPACT_ATOMS: atom_id res chain seq x y z
N MET A 1 -37.08 43.24 0.61
CA MET A 1 -35.63 43.51 0.64
C MET A 1 -35.22 44.25 1.92
N ASP A 2 -36.09 45.11 2.46
CA ASP A 2 -35.81 45.92 3.65
C ASP A 2 -35.51 45.12 4.92
N SER A 3 -36.09 43.93 5.12
CA SER A 3 -35.76 43.05 6.25
C SER A 3 -34.34 42.45 6.15
N LEU A 4 -33.86 42.14 4.93
CA LEU A 4 -32.50 41.63 4.68
C LEU A 4 -31.47 42.74 4.87
N ILE A 5 -31.77 43.91 4.28
CA ILE A 5 -30.98 45.13 4.41
C ILE A 5 -30.91 45.58 5.88
N ASN A 6 -32.01 45.48 6.65
CA ASN A 6 -32.03 45.83 8.08
C ASN A 6 -31.29 44.83 8.98
N GLY A 7 -31.20 43.56 8.58
CA GLY A 7 -30.35 42.57 9.26
C GLY A 7 -28.86 42.88 9.13
N ILE A 8 -28.42 43.36 7.95
CA ILE A 8 -27.01 43.66 7.67
C ILE A 8 -26.60 45.08 8.10
N LYS A 9 -27.55 46.04 8.13
CA LYS A 9 -27.35 47.43 8.59
C LYS A 9 -26.84 47.59 10.02
N LYS A 10 -26.87 46.54 10.86
CA LYS A 10 -26.37 46.60 12.25
C LYS A 10 -24.84 46.72 12.39
N LEU A 11 -24.08 46.79 11.28
CA LEU A 11 -22.61 46.66 11.31
C LEU A 11 -21.79 47.83 10.74
N ILE A 12 -22.37 48.96 10.35
CA ILE A 12 -21.63 50.00 9.60
C ILE A 12 -21.54 51.32 10.37
N ASN A 13 -20.31 51.80 10.63
CA ASN A 13 -20.00 53.15 11.12
C ASN A 13 -18.91 53.78 10.22
N PRO A 14 -19.06 55.00 9.68
CA PRO A 14 -18.14 55.56 8.70
C PRO A 14 -17.11 56.49 9.34
N ASP A 15 -15.87 56.02 9.53
CA ASP A 15 -14.72 56.86 9.91
C ASP A 15 -13.49 56.55 9.03
N LYS A 16 -12.58 57.53 8.87
CA LYS A 16 -11.37 57.46 8.02
C LYS A 16 -10.44 56.28 8.32
N ILE A 17 -10.53 55.71 9.52
CA ILE A 17 -9.89 54.46 9.93
C ILE A 17 -11.01 53.46 10.24
N CYS A 18 -10.91 52.27 9.66
CA CYS A 18 -11.85 51.18 9.98
C CYS A 18 -11.75 50.85 11.47
N LYS A 19 -12.77 51.17 12.28
CA LYS A 19 -12.77 50.91 13.73
C LYS A 19 -12.60 49.43 14.09
N ILE A 20 -13.01 48.53 13.20
CA ILE A 20 -12.94 47.07 13.40
C ILE A 20 -11.54 46.52 13.10
N CYS A 21 -10.82 47.12 12.16
CA CYS A 21 -9.58 46.59 11.63
C CYS A 21 -8.37 47.49 11.88
N SER A 22 -8.58 48.66 12.49
CA SER A 22 -7.56 49.65 12.88
C SER A 22 -6.52 49.95 11.78
N SER A 23 -6.92 49.82 10.52
CA SER A 23 -6.05 49.91 9.34
C SER A 23 -6.72 50.73 8.25
N ASP A 24 -5.91 51.48 7.50
CA ASP A 24 -6.29 52.18 6.29
C ASP A 24 -6.33 51.28 5.04
N GLU A 25 -5.81 50.05 5.13
CA GLU A 25 -5.82 49.01 4.08
C GLU A 25 -7.07 48.11 4.10
N CYS A 26 -8.12 48.49 4.83
CA CYS A 26 -9.38 47.76 4.93
C CYS A 26 -9.98 47.40 3.55
N CYS A 27 -10.45 46.16 3.39
CA CYS A 27 -11.06 45.67 2.14
C CYS A 27 -12.27 46.51 1.72
N ILE A 28 -13.06 47.02 2.67
CA ILE A 28 -14.20 47.91 2.42
C ILE A 28 -13.82 49.09 1.53
N LYS A 29 -12.71 49.78 1.82
CA LYS A 29 -12.29 50.95 1.03
C LYS A 29 -11.95 50.56 -0.41
N ARG A 30 -11.38 49.38 -0.60
CA ARG A 30 -11.03 48.82 -1.92
C ARG A 30 -12.27 48.39 -2.70
N PHE A 31 -13.26 47.79 -2.02
CA PHE A 31 -14.55 47.49 -2.63
C PHE A 31 -15.32 48.74 -3.02
N GLN A 32 -15.38 49.76 -2.15
CA GLN A 32 -16.03 51.05 -2.43
C GLN A 32 -15.51 51.71 -3.71
N LYS A 33 -14.19 51.67 -3.94
CA LYS A 33 -13.58 52.18 -5.18
C LYS A 33 -14.05 51.42 -6.43
N ASN A 34 -14.45 50.16 -6.29
CA ASN A 34 -14.85 49.27 -7.38
C ASN A 34 -16.38 49.16 -7.56
N PHE A 35 -17.21 49.84 -6.77
CA PHE A 35 -18.68 49.75 -6.91
C PHE A 35 -19.19 50.06 -8.31
N LYS A 36 -18.55 51.02 -8.99
CA LYS A 36 -18.89 51.37 -10.39
C LYS A 36 -18.65 50.24 -11.38
N ASN A 37 -17.78 49.28 -11.05
CA ASN A 37 -17.43 48.16 -11.91
C ASN A 37 -18.33 46.93 -11.66
N TRP A 38 -19.16 46.95 -10.62
CA TRP A 38 -20.00 45.83 -10.17
C TRP A 38 -21.48 46.20 -10.21
N THR A 39 -21.96 46.53 -11.41
CA THR A 39 -23.37 46.80 -11.66
C THR A 39 -24.02 45.70 -12.49
N SER A 40 -25.19 45.30 -12.05
CA SER A 40 -26.07 44.29 -12.64
C SER A 40 -27.19 44.90 -13.48
N GLY A 41 -27.29 46.23 -13.51
CA GLY A 41 -28.45 46.95 -14.06
C GLY A 41 -29.71 46.86 -13.20
N ASN A 42 -29.63 46.28 -11.99
CA ASN A 42 -30.73 46.20 -11.03
C ASN A 42 -30.28 46.72 -9.66
N ASP A 43 -30.88 47.83 -9.23
CA ASP A 43 -30.50 48.55 -8.00
C ASP A 43 -30.57 47.68 -6.74
N ASP A 44 -31.52 46.76 -6.70
CA ASP A 44 -31.74 45.85 -5.58
C ASP A 44 -30.62 44.81 -5.45
N ILE A 45 -30.16 44.24 -6.58
CA ILE A 45 -29.02 43.32 -6.64
C ILE A 45 -27.71 44.06 -6.37
N ASP A 46 -27.52 45.24 -6.95
CA ASP A 46 -26.32 46.05 -6.76
C ASP A 46 -26.19 46.45 -5.29
N LYS A 47 -27.30 46.85 -4.65
CA LYS A 47 -27.34 47.17 -3.22
C LYS A 47 -27.04 45.96 -2.36
N LEU A 48 -27.52 44.77 -2.71
CA LEU A 48 -27.19 43.52 -2.00
C LEU A 48 -25.68 43.24 -2.08
N ILE A 49 -25.11 43.26 -3.29
CA ILE A 49 -23.68 43.02 -3.55
C ILE A 49 -22.83 44.01 -2.74
N GLN A 50 -23.12 45.31 -2.85
CA GLN A 50 -22.43 46.36 -2.09
C GLN A 50 -22.58 46.19 -0.57
N THR A 51 -23.77 45.82 -0.09
CA THR A 51 -24.02 45.60 1.34
C THR A 51 -23.13 44.50 1.90
N THR A 52 -22.97 43.38 1.18
CA THR A 52 -22.05 42.31 1.60
C THR A 52 -20.59 42.77 1.63
N GLN A 53 -20.15 43.54 0.63
CA GLN A 53 -18.79 44.07 0.57
C GLN A 53 -18.48 45.08 1.67
N LEU A 54 -19.47 45.91 2.04
CA LEU A 54 -19.35 46.88 3.13
C LEU A 54 -19.31 46.20 4.52
N SER A 55 -19.72 44.94 4.62
CA SER A 55 -19.54 44.12 5.83
C SER A 55 -18.25 43.30 5.82
N SER A 56 -17.49 43.28 4.72
CA SER A 56 -16.29 42.46 4.56
C SER A 56 -15.02 43.28 4.80
N HIS A 57 -14.49 43.21 6.02
CA HIS A 57 -13.29 43.94 6.44
C HIS A 57 -12.00 43.23 6.02
N ARG A 58 -12.06 41.90 5.91
CA ARG A 58 -11.00 41.01 5.45
C ARG A 58 -11.48 40.23 4.24
N VAL A 59 -10.57 39.60 3.50
CA VAL A 59 -10.97 38.86 2.28
C VAL A 59 -11.67 37.55 2.62
N GLU A 60 -11.44 37.03 3.82
CA GLU A 60 -12.14 35.88 4.38
C GLU A 60 -13.62 36.16 4.66
N ASP A 61 -14.05 37.43 4.71
CA ASP A 61 -15.40 37.84 5.12
C ASP A 61 -16.47 37.69 3.99
N LYS A 62 -16.24 36.80 3.01
CA LYS A 62 -17.19 36.34 1.97
C LYS A 62 -18.01 37.47 1.28
N ALA A 63 -17.33 38.47 0.74
CA ALA A 63 -17.98 39.51 -0.08
C ALA A 63 -18.51 38.92 -1.41
N LEU A 64 -19.74 39.28 -1.81
CA LEU A 64 -20.27 38.91 -3.12
C LEU A 64 -19.64 39.72 -4.24
N GLU A 65 -19.53 39.13 -5.42
CA GLU A 65 -19.10 39.80 -6.65
C GLU A 65 -20.22 39.83 -7.69
N TRP A 66 -20.24 40.86 -8.53
CA TRP A 66 -20.91 40.75 -9.83
C TRP A 66 -20.00 39.96 -10.77
N ILE A 67 -20.50 38.83 -11.28
CA ILE A 67 -19.75 37.94 -12.16
C ILE A 67 -20.32 38.09 -13.57
N PRO A 68 -19.57 38.66 -14.53
CA PRO A 68 -20.03 38.73 -15.91
C PRO A 68 -20.32 37.32 -16.45
N TYR A 69 -21.50 37.13 -17.05
CA TYR A 69 -21.94 35.79 -17.48
C TYR A 69 -20.99 35.14 -18.48
N ASN A 70 -20.36 35.94 -19.35
CA ASN A 70 -19.34 35.49 -20.31
C ASN A 70 -18.04 34.94 -19.67
N LYS A 71 -17.90 35.02 -18.34
CA LYS A 71 -16.81 34.36 -17.59
C LYS A 71 -17.16 32.93 -17.17
N LEU A 72 -18.38 32.49 -17.46
CA LEU A 72 -18.87 31.14 -17.21
C LEU A 72 -18.93 30.37 -18.54
N TYR A 73 -18.44 29.13 -18.55
CA TYR A 73 -18.45 28.26 -19.73
C TYR A 73 -18.70 26.80 -19.34
N ASP A 74 -18.90 25.93 -20.34
CA ASP A 74 -19.32 24.53 -20.14
C ASP A 74 -20.56 24.40 -19.24
N ILE A 75 -21.55 25.28 -19.41
CA ILE A 75 -22.75 25.28 -18.57
C ILE A 75 -23.55 24.00 -18.83
N LYS A 76 -23.77 23.20 -17.78
CA LYS A 76 -24.49 21.93 -17.82
C LYS A 76 -25.65 21.94 -16.83
N HIS A 77 -26.83 21.59 -17.30
CA HIS A 77 -28.01 21.44 -16.46
C HIS A 77 -27.83 20.29 -15.46
N ILE A 78 -28.15 20.54 -14.18
CA ILE A 78 -28.18 19.52 -13.12
C ILE A 78 -29.63 19.22 -12.77
N THR A 79 -30.38 20.26 -12.38
CA THR A 79 -31.81 20.21 -12.05
C THR A 79 -32.50 21.44 -12.63
N GLU A 80 -33.82 21.47 -12.62
CA GLU A 80 -34.65 22.55 -13.18
C GLU A 80 -34.18 23.97 -12.77
N ASN A 81 -33.63 24.12 -11.56
CA ASN A 81 -33.16 25.40 -11.04
C ASN A 81 -31.65 25.44 -10.74
N SER A 82 -30.88 24.42 -11.12
CA SER A 82 -29.44 24.40 -10.89
C SER A 82 -28.62 23.88 -12.07
N TYR A 83 -27.51 24.55 -12.31
CA TYR A 83 -26.55 24.27 -13.37
C TYR A 83 -25.14 24.16 -12.79
N LYS A 84 -24.23 23.57 -13.56
CA LYS A 84 -22.79 23.49 -13.27
C LYS A 84 -22.05 24.24 -14.35
N ALA A 85 -21.07 25.06 -13.99
CA ALA A 85 -20.24 25.78 -14.95
C ALA A 85 -18.79 25.87 -14.50
N ASN A 86 -17.89 26.17 -15.42
CA ASN A 86 -16.52 26.59 -15.11
C ASN A 86 -16.46 28.11 -15.07
N TRP A 87 -15.85 28.68 -14.04
CA TRP A 87 -15.61 30.11 -13.89
C TRP A 87 -14.15 30.46 -14.19
N ILE A 88 -13.92 31.23 -15.25
CA ILE A 88 -12.58 31.56 -15.77
C ILE A 88 -11.72 32.25 -14.70
N ASP A 89 -12.24 33.33 -14.11
CA ASP A 89 -11.44 34.23 -13.29
C ASP A 89 -11.11 33.63 -11.91
N GLY A 90 -11.99 32.78 -11.37
CA GLY A 90 -11.88 32.25 -10.00
C GLY A 90 -12.20 33.29 -8.92
N ASN A 91 -12.19 32.88 -7.65
CA ASN A 91 -12.60 33.73 -6.53
C ASN A 91 -11.50 34.69 -6.07
N ILE A 92 -11.88 35.87 -5.56
CA ILE A 92 -10.95 36.82 -4.92
C ILE A 92 -10.24 36.16 -3.71
N CYS A 93 -8.95 36.46 -3.52
CA CYS A 93 -8.11 35.95 -2.40
C CYS A 93 -7.54 37.03 -1.53
N TYR A 94 -6.92 38.04 -2.15
CA TYR A 94 -6.28 39.16 -1.47
C TYR A 94 -6.11 40.32 -2.46
N TRP A 95 -5.89 41.50 -1.93
CA TRP A 95 -5.54 42.66 -2.73
C TRP A 95 -4.01 42.78 -2.83
N SER A 96 -3.49 42.89 -4.05
CA SER A 96 -2.07 43.17 -4.25
C SER A 96 -1.85 44.69 -4.28
N SER A 97 -1.05 45.19 -3.34
CA SER A 97 -0.59 46.59 -3.37
C SER A 97 0.36 46.87 -4.54
N VAL A 98 1.05 45.85 -5.06
CA VAL A 98 1.94 45.97 -6.23
C VAL A 98 1.12 46.16 -7.50
N ASP A 99 0.17 45.25 -7.75
CA ASP A 99 -0.64 45.28 -8.98
C ASP A 99 -1.83 46.23 -8.91
N HIS A 100 -2.08 46.83 -7.73
CA HIS A 100 -3.24 47.67 -7.45
C HIS A 100 -4.57 47.02 -7.88
N ASN A 101 -4.68 45.71 -7.68
CA ASN A 101 -5.85 44.93 -8.09
C ASN A 101 -6.08 43.70 -7.17
N TRP A 102 -7.30 43.16 -7.21
CA TRP A 102 -7.64 41.90 -6.56
C TRP A 102 -6.93 40.73 -7.24
N LYS A 103 -6.18 39.96 -6.46
CA LYS A 103 -5.67 38.66 -6.89
C LYS A 103 -6.74 37.60 -6.72
N ARG A 104 -6.82 36.70 -7.70
CA ARG A 104 -7.76 35.60 -7.77
C ARG A 104 -7.05 34.25 -7.65
N GLN A 105 -7.77 33.24 -7.17
CA GLN A 105 -7.33 31.85 -7.04
C GLN A 105 -8.38 30.94 -7.64
N ASN A 106 -8.01 29.68 -7.85
CA ASN A 106 -8.90 28.69 -8.40
C ASN A 106 -9.45 29.13 -9.77
N GLN A 107 -8.58 29.66 -10.63
CA GLN A 107 -8.96 29.94 -12.02
C GLN A 107 -9.53 28.68 -12.68
N ASN A 108 -10.52 28.85 -13.54
CA ASN A 108 -11.29 27.75 -14.13
C ASN A 108 -11.94 26.82 -13.09
N MET A 109 -12.34 27.34 -11.92
CA MET A 109 -13.04 26.53 -10.93
C MET A 109 -14.44 26.16 -11.35
N ILE A 110 -14.86 24.97 -10.93
CA ILE A 110 -16.25 24.57 -11.07
C ILE A 110 -17.07 25.26 -10.00
N VAL A 111 -18.19 25.83 -10.44
CA VAL A 111 -19.19 26.49 -9.62
C VAL A 111 -20.56 25.87 -9.87
N GLU A 112 -21.40 25.90 -8.85
CA GLU A 112 -22.83 25.63 -8.99
C GLU A 112 -23.54 26.95 -9.26
N LEU A 113 -24.46 26.93 -10.21
CA LEU A 113 -25.27 28.06 -10.62
C LEU A 113 -26.70 27.78 -10.21
N LYS A 114 -27.27 28.57 -9.30
CA LYS A 114 -28.68 28.44 -8.89
C LYS A 114 -29.50 29.64 -9.33
N LYS A 115 -30.59 29.39 -10.06
CA LYS A 115 -31.49 30.44 -10.54
C LYS A 115 -32.22 31.11 -9.37
N LEU A 116 -32.29 32.44 -9.38
CA LEU A 116 -32.93 33.24 -8.33
C LEU A 116 -34.38 33.57 -8.72
N ASN A 117 -35.33 32.77 -8.23
CA ASN A 117 -36.75 33.02 -8.47
C ASN A 117 -37.35 34.13 -7.56
N ASN A 118 -36.69 34.49 -6.46
CA ASN A 118 -37.09 35.56 -5.54
C ASN A 118 -35.91 36.00 -4.64
N PRO A 119 -35.77 37.29 -4.25
CA PRO A 119 -34.80 37.74 -3.25
C PRO A 119 -34.77 36.96 -1.92
N LYS A 120 -35.89 36.34 -1.51
CA LYS A 120 -35.94 35.45 -0.32
C LYS A 120 -35.05 34.21 -0.46
N ASN A 121 -34.80 33.72 -1.67
CA ASN A 121 -33.97 32.53 -1.91
C ASN A 121 -32.50 32.80 -1.57
N ILE A 122 -32.02 34.02 -1.80
CA ILE A 122 -30.66 34.45 -1.45
C ILE A 122 -30.45 34.32 0.06
N ALA A 123 -31.40 34.83 0.85
CA ALA A 123 -31.32 34.81 2.32
C ALA A 123 -31.27 33.40 2.93
N LEU A 124 -31.90 32.42 2.28
CA LEU A 124 -31.90 31.03 2.72
C LEU A 124 -30.54 30.36 2.47
N GLU A 125 -29.90 30.68 1.35
CA GLU A 125 -28.61 30.11 0.97
C GLU A 125 -27.46 30.73 1.79
N PHE A 126 -27.57 32.00 2.20
CA PHE A 126 -26.65 32.60 3.19
C PHE A 126 -26.77 32.02 4.60
N LYS A 127 -27.87 31.32 4.94
CA LYS A 127 -28.01 30.58 6.20
C LYS A 127 -27.39 29.18 6.13
N ASP A 128 -27.15 28.65 4.94
CA ASP A 128 -26.46 27.38 4.77
C ASP A 128 -24.95 27.57 4.98
N GLU A 129 -24.44 27.16 6.14
CA GLU A 129 -23.02 27.28 6.49
C GLU A 129 -22.09 26.50 5.52
N ILE A 130 -22.63 25.59 4.72
CA ILE A 130 -21.89 24.68 3.84
C ILE A 130 -21.61 25.32 2.47
N SER A 131 -22.48 26.21 2.02
CA SER A 131 -22.46 26.79 0.66
C SER A 131 -21.84 28.18 0.69
N ILE A 132 -20.66 28.36 0.07
CA ILE A 132 -20.05 29.68 -0.10
C ILE A 132 -20.61 30.29 -1.38
N VAL A 133 -21.30 31.40 -1.24
CA VAL A 133 -21.73 32.24 -2.36
C VAL A 133 -20.58 33.14 -2.78
N TYR A 134 -20.15 33.05 -4.04
CA TYR A 134 -19.11 33.94 -4.59
C TYR A 134 -19.71 35.21 -5.18
N GLY A 135 -20.89 35.12 -5.78
CA GLY A 135 -21.45 36.25 -6.50
C GLY A 135 -22.76 35.96 -7.18
N ILE A 136 -23.17 36.94 -7.99
CA ILE A 136 -24.39 36.90 -8.79
C ILE A 136 -24.01 37.21 -10.23
N THR A 137 -24.66 36.54 -11.17
CA THR A 137 -24.60 36.80 -12.60
C THR A 137 -26.02 36.96 -13.15
N GLN A 138 -26.16 37.35 -14.40
CA GLN A 138 -27.44 37.37 -15.10
C GLN A 138 -27.30 36.67 -16.44
N ASP A 139 -28.23 35.76 -16.70
CA ASP A 139 -28.34 35.13 -18.01
C ASP A 139 -28.71 36.18 -19.07
N PRO A 140 -27.89 36.39 -20.11
CA PRO A 140 -28.15 37.42 -21.10
C PRO A 140 -29.38 37.13 -21.96
N GLU A 141 -29.79 35.86 -22.10
CA GLU A 141 -30.92 35.43 -22.91
C GLU A 141 -32.22 35.49 -22.10
N THR A 142 -32.25 34.84 -20.93
CA THR A 142 -33.48 34.75 -20.13
C THR A 142 -33.69 35.95 -19.21
N LYS A 143 -32.65 36.76 -19.00
CA LYS A 143 -32.59 37.87 -18.01
C LYS A 143 -32.71 37.43 -16.56
N ASP A 144 -32.66 36.13 -16.30
CA ASP A 144 -32.70 35.59 -14.95
C ASP A 144 -31.41 35.89 -14.18
N TYR A 145 -31.54 36.32 -12.94
CA TYR A 145 -30.40 36.39 -12.02
C TYR A 145 -30.05 35.01 -11.49
N ILE A 146 -28.76 34.70 -11.47
CA ILE A 146 -28.23 33.39 -11.11
C ILE A 146 -27.15 33.59 -10.06
N MET A 147 -27.23 32.84 -8.97
CA MET A 147 -26.25 32.85 -7.91
C MET A 147 -25.12 31.87 -8.22
N VAL A 148 -23.88 32.31 -8.03
CA VAL A 148 -22.66 31.53 -8.27
C VAL A 148 -22.12 31.04 -6.94
N LEU A 149 -22.12 29.72 -6.77
CA LEU A 149 -21.81 29.02 -5.52
C LEU A 149 -20.59 28.13 -5.68
N ASN A 150 -19.90 27.86 -4.57
CA ASN A 150 -18.81 26.91 -4.57
C ASN A 150 -19.29 25.46 -4.66
N GLU A 151 -18.55 24.61 -5.39
CA GLU A 151 -18.81 23.18 -5.40
C GLU A 151 -18.08 22.49 -4.23
N ASN A 152 -18.49 22.80 -3.01
CA ASN A 152 -17.88 22.23 -1.81
C ASN A 152 -18.08 20.70 -1.75
N CYS A 153 -17.07 20.00 -1.24
CA CYS A 153 -17.24 18.59 -0.95
C CYS A 153 -18.19 18.44 0.25
N LYS A 154 -19.34 17.80 0.06
CA LYS A 154 -20.34 17.55 1.11
C LYS A 154 -19.73 16.97 2.39
N LEU A 155 -18.80 16.01 2.24
CA LEU A 155 -18.11 15.38 3.37
C LEU A 155 -17.12 16.31 4.08
N CYS A 156 -16.34 17.10 3.33
CA CYS A 156 -15.28 17.93 3.90
C CYS A 156 -15.71 19.34 4.27
N LYS A 157 -16.90 19.77 3.82
CA LYS A 157 -17.41 21.15 3.91
C LYS A 157 -16.45 22.21 3.32
N ARG A 158 -15.53 21.77 2.45
CA ARG A 158 -14.54 22.60 1.74
C ARG A 158 -14.13 21.91 0.43
N ILE A 159 -13.43 22.62 -0.44
CA ILE A 159 -12.75 22.01 -1.59
C ILE A 159 -11.66 21.05 -1.09
N CYS A 160 -11.56 19.88 -1.71
CA CYS A 160 -10.63 18.82 -1.31
C CYS A 160 -10.07 18.08 -2.54
N ASN A 161 -9.13 17.14 -2.33
CA ASN A 161 -8.45 16.43 -3.42
C ASN A 161 -9.42 15.76 -4.39
N ALA A 162 -10.49 15.13 -3.88
CA ALA A 162 -11.55 14.54 -4.71
C ALA A 162 -12.17 15.55 -5.69
N LYS A 163 -12.37 16.81 -5.28
CA LYS A 163 -12.88 17.87 -6.15
C LYS A 163 -11.85 18.31 -7.18
N TYR A 164 -10.57 18.37 -6.81
CA TYR A 164 -9.49 18.67 -7.77
C TYR A 164 -9.33 17.56 -8.82
N PHE A 165 -9.41 16.28 -8.42
CA PHE A 165 -9.42 15.18 -9.38
C PHE A 165 -10.62 15.23 -10.33
N GLN A 166 -11.82 15.51 -9.82
CA GLN A 166 -13.04 15.65 -10.64
C GLN A 166 -12.90 16.69 -11.76
N LYS A 167 -12.16 17.79 -11.52
CA LYS A 167 -11.87 18.80 -12.55
C LYS A 167 -11.05 18.23 -13.71
N ASN A 168 -10.19 17.25 -13.45
CA ASN A 168 -9.26 16.68 -14.42
C ASN A 168 -9.78 15.43 -15.15
N PHE A 169 -10.99 14.93 -14.83
CA PHE A 169 -11.52 13.71 -15.49
C PHE A 169 -11.71 13.85 -17.00
N LYS A 170 -11.89 15.07 -17.51
CA LYS A 170 -12.02 15.34 -18.94
C LYS A 170 -10.66 15.29 -19.66
N ASN A 171 -9.55 15.38 -18.94
CA ASN A 171 -8.21 15.57 -19.51
C ASN A 171 -7.49 14.25 -19.81
N TRP A 172 -8.09 13.11 -19.45
CA TRP A 172 -7.55 11.80 -19.75
C TRP A 172 -8.68 10.79 -19.95
N THR A 173 -8.42 9.78 -20.76
CA THR A 173 -9.25 8.58 -20.87
C THR A 173 -8.35 7.40 -21.13
N SER A 174 -8.70 6.25 -20.57
CA SER A 174 -8.03 4.98 -20.86
C SER A 174 -8.54 4.28 -22.12
N GLY A 175 -9.58 4.82 -22.75
CA GLY A 175 -10.34 4.13 -23.79
C GLY A 175 -11.22 2.98 -23.28
N ASN A 176 -11.27 2.73 -21.96
CA ASN A 176 -12.11 1.71 -21.34
C ASN A 176 -12.89 2.30 -20.14
N ASP A 177 -14.21 2.18 -20.19
CA ASP A 177 -15.10 2.80 -19.20
C ASP A 177 -15.00 2.18 -17.81
N ASP A 178 -14.76 0.87 -17.71
CA ASP A 178 -14.59 0.18 -16.42
C ASP A 178 -13.33 0.66 -15.70
N ILE A 179 -12.22 0.82 -16.43
CA ILE A 179 -10.96 1.36 -15.91
C ILE A 179 -11.10 2.83 -15.55
N ASN A 180 -11.73 3.63 -16.42
CA ASN A 180 -12.00 5.04 -16.14
C ASN A 180 -12.81 5.18 -14.85
N LYS A 181 -13.91 4.42 -14.71
CA LYS A 181 -14.76 4.42 -13.53
C LYS A 181 -14.01 3.96 -12.28
N PHE A 182 -13.16 2.94 -12.38
CA PHE A 182 -12.37 2.44 -11.26
C PHE A 182 -11.37 3.49 -10.77
N ILE A 183 -10.56 4.05 -11.65
CA ILE A 183 -9.59 5.12 -11.33
C ILE A 183 -10.33 6.31 -10.72
N GLN A 184 -11.40 6.80 -11.37
CA GLN A 184 -12.20 7.92 -10.88
C GLN A 184 -12.81 7.62 -9.50
N THR A 185 -13.26 6.40 -9.23
CA THR A 185 -13.80 6.00 -7.92
C THR A 185 -12.73 6.13 -6.82
N THR A 186 -11.51 5.69 -7.09
CA THR A 186 -10.40 5.85 -6.13
C THR A 186 -10.08 7.32 -5.88
N GLN A 187 -10.01 8.13 -6.95
CA GLN A 187 -9.75 9.56 -6.89
C GLN A 187 -10.86 10.35 -6.15
N GLN A 188 -12.13 9.99 -6.34
CA GLN A 188 -13.27 10.60 -5.65
C GLN A 188 -13.31 10.28 -4.16
N SER A 189 -12.73 9.15 -3.76
CA SER A 189 -12.64 8.75 -2.34
C SER A 189 -11.45 9.40 -1.63
N SER A 190 -10.50 9.96 -2.38
CA SER A 190 -9.30 10.63 -1.87
C SER A 190 -9.57 12.07 -1.50
N HIS A 191 -10.05 12.32 -0.28
CA HIS A 191 -10.40 13.68 0.18
C HIS A 191 -9.20 14.48 0.68
N ARG A 192 -8.47 13.96 1.67
CA ARG A 192 -7.31 14.63 2.29
C ARG A 192 -5.99 14.02 1.83
N ASP A 193 -5.98 12.72 1.66
CA ASP A 193 -4.82 11.92 1.31
C ASP A 193 -4.92 11.49 -0.15
N VAL A 194 -3.85 11.71 -0.92
CA VAL A 194 -3.76 11.30 -2.33
C VAL A 194 -3.13 9.92 -2.49
N ASP A 195 -2.51 9.36 -1.46
CA ASP A 195 -1.69 8.13 -1.56
C ASP A 195 -2.49 6.92 -2.09
N LYS A 196 -3.82 6.96 -1.96
CA LYS A 196 -4.74 5.91 -2.42
C LYS A 196 -5.42 6.23 -3.76
N ALA A 197 -5.21 7.42 -4.32
CA ALA A 197 -5.78 7.81 -5.61
C ALA A 197 -4.95 7.17 -6.72
N LEU A 198 -5.59 6.34 -7.55
CA LEU A 198 -4.93 5.81 -8.74
C LEU A 198 -4.84 6.87 -9.82
N GLU A 199 -3.82 6.76 -10.65
CA GLU A 199 -3.60 7.62 -11.80
C GLU A 199 -3.78 6.84 -13.11
N TRP A 200 -4.32 7.51 -14.13
CA TRP A 200 -4.07 7.09 -15.50
C TRP A 200 -2.69 7.61 -15.90
N ILE A 201 -1.78 6.69 -16.22
CA ILE A 201 -0.39 7.01 -16.54
C ILE A 201 -0.20 6.83 -18.05
N PRO A 202 0.03 7.91 -18.82
CA PRO A 202 0.31 7.78 -20.24
C PRO A 202 1.55 6.91 -20.47
N TYR A 203 1.45 5.91 -21.36
CA TYR A 203 2.50 4.90 -21.53
C TYR A 203 3.85 5.50 -21.93
N ASN A 204 3.85 6.58 -22.70
CA ASN A 204 5.06 7.32 -23.11
C ASN A 204 5.80 8.02 -21.94
N LYS A 205 5.25 7.98 -20.71
CA LYS A 205 5.94 8.41 -19.49
C LYS A 205 6.80 7.31 -18.86
N LEU A 206 6.74 6.10 -19.41
CA LEU A 206 7.53 4.95 -19.01
C LEU A 206 8.63 4.69 -20.05
N TYR A 207 9.87 4.53 -19.59
CA TYR A 207 11.03 4.26 -20.45
C TYR A 207 11.95 3.20 -19.82
N ASP A 208 12.95 2.75 -20.58
CA ASP A 208 13.85 1.65 -20.20
C ASP A 208 13.10 0.40 -19.73
N ILE A 209 12.04 0.03 -20.45
CA ILE A 209 11.17 -1.08 -20.09
C ILE A 209 11.94 -2.39 -20.28
N LYS A 210 12.17 -3.13 -19.19
CA LYS A 210 12.90 -4.39 -19.16
C LYS A 210 11.98 -5.51 -18.71
N HIS A 211 11.92 -6.58 -19.49
CA HIS A 211 11.18 -7.79 -19.13
C HIS A 211 11.79 -8.46 -17.90
N ILE A 212 10.96 -8.77 -16.89
CA ILE A 212 11.34 -9.57 -15.73
C ILE A 212 10.76 -10.98 -15.90
N THR A 213 9.46 -11.05 -16.24
CA THR A 213 8.67 -12.28 -16.35
C THR A 213 7.61 -12.12 -17.41
N GLU A 214 6.99 -13.21 -17.85
CA GLU A 214 5.96 -13.22 -18.90
C GLU A 214 4.88 -12.14 -18.72
N ASN A 215 4.52 -11.84 -17.46
CA ASN A 215 3.49 -10.85 -17.12
C ASN A 215 4.01 -9.67 -16.31
N SER A 216 5.33 -9.51 -16.15
CA SER A 216 5.89 -8.37 -15.42
C SER A 216 7.17 -7.78 -16.01
N TYR A 217 7.24 -6.46 -15.94
CA TYR A 217 8.31 -5.63 -16.48
C TYR A 217 8.80 -4.64 -15.43
N LYS A 218 9.99 -4.11 -15.63
CA LYS A 218 10.56 -2.99 -14.87
C LYS A 218 10.63 -1.78 -15.78
N ALA A 219 10.31 -0.58 -15.29
CA ALA A 219 10.43 0.64 -16.08
C ALA A 219 10.82 1.82 -15.20
N ASN A 220 11.34 2.88 -15.83
CA ASN A 220 11.51 4.19 -15.21
C ASN A 220 10.27 5.04 -15.53
N TRP A 221 9.70 5.70 -14.52
CA TRP A 221 8.57 6.61 -14.67
C TRP A 221 9.00 8.07 -14.52
N ILE A 222 8.91 8.83 -15.61
CA ILE A 222 9.42 10.21 -15.72
C ILE A 222 8.78 11.13 -14.67
N ASP A 223 7.45 11.15 -14.64
CA ASP A 223 6.71 12.15 -13.88
C ASP A 223 6.78 11.92 -12.35
N GLY A 224 6.93 10.66 -11.92
CA GLY A 224 6.81 10.25 -10.52
C GLY A 224 5.37 10.36 -10.00
N ASN A 225 5.13 10.03 -8.73
CA ASN A 225 3.77 9.95 -8.16
C ASN A 225 3.22 11.31 -7.69
N ILE A 226 1.90 11.49 -7.73
CA ILE A 226 1.22 12.68 -7.18
C ILE A 226 1.41 12.77 -5.65
N CYS A 227 1.59 13.98 -5.12
CA CYS A 227 1.73 14.28 -3.69
C CYS A 227 0.63 15.18 -3.13
N TYR A 228 0.41 16.34 -3.74
CA TYR A 228 -0.58 17.30 -3.27
C TYR A 228 -0.96 18.28 -4.39
N TRP A 229 -2.10 18.92 -4.23
CA TRP A 229 -2.57 19.97 -5.14
C TRP A 229 -1.96 21.32 -4.75
N SER A 230 -1.28 21.99 -5.69
CA SER A 230 -0.81 23.36 -5.50
C SER A 230 -1.85 24.36 -6.02
N SER A 231 -2.36 25.22 -5.15
CA SER A 231 -3.24 26.33 -5.54
C SER A 231 -2.50 27.43 -6.32
N VAL A 232 -1.18 27.51 -6.19
CA VAL A 232 -0.36 28.49 -6.91
C VAL A 232 -0.19 28.07 -8.37
N ASP A 233 0.26 26.83 -8.59
CA ASP A 233 0.51 26.30 -9.93
C ASP A 233 -0.75 25.77 -10.62
N HIS A 234 -1.86 25.70 -9.89
CA HIS A 234 -3.13 25.12 -10.35
C HIS A 234 -2.95 23.71 -10.92
N ASN A 235 -2.05 22.93 -10.30
CA ASN A 235 -1.72 21.59 -10.75
C ASN A 235 -1.25 20.68 -9.60
N TRP A 236 -1.25 19.38 -9.84
CA TRP A 236 -0.71 18.38 -8.93
C TRP A 236 0.82 18.47 -8.89
N LYS A 237 1.37 18.61 -7.69
CA LYS A 237 2.81 18.42 -7.45
C LYS A 237 3.11 16.94 -7.40
N ARG A 238 4.27 16.58 -7.94
CA ARG A 238 4.77 15.21 -8.02
C ARG A 238 6.10 15.09 -7.27
N GLN A 239 6.38 13.88 -6.81
CA GLN A 239 7.66 13.49 -6.20
C GLN A 239 8.21 12.25 -6.90
N ASN A 240 9.47 11.91 -6.60
CA ASN A 240 10.12 10.71 -7.12
C ASN A 240 10.15 10.69 -8.66
N GLN A 241 10.51 11.82 -9.27
CA GLN A 241 10.73 11.88 -10.72
C GLN A 241 11.79 10.86 -11.14
N ASN A 242 11.59 10.22 -12.30
CA ASN A 242 12.42 9.12 -12.79
C ASN A 242 12.49 7.91 -11.86
N MET A 243 11.45 7.66 -11.06
CA MET A 243 11.45 6.50 -10.18
C MET A 243 11.28 5.19 -10.94
N ILE A 244 11.85 4.14 -10.37
CA ILE A 244 11.69 2.78 -10.85
C ILE A 244 10.33 2.24 -10.40
N VAL A 245 9.60 1.62 -11.33
CA VAL A 245 8.32 0.97 -11.10
C VAL A 245 8.31 -0.45 -11.69
N GLU A 246 7.51 -1.31 -11.07
CA GLU A 246 7.14 -2.61 -11.61
C GLU A 246 5.84 -2.46 -12.41
N LEU A 247 5.79 -3.10 -13.56
CA LEU A 247 4.66 -3.10 -14.49
C LEU A 247 4.09 -4.51 -14.51
N LYS A 248 2.82 -4.67 -14.18
CA LYS A 248 2.14 -5.98 -14.14
C LYS A 248 0.95 -5.98 -15.08
N LYS A 249 0.96 -6.88 -16.07
CA LYS A 249 -0.16 -7.02 -17.01
C LYS A 249 -1.43 -7.45 -16.26
N LEU A 250 -2.55 -6.82 -16.60
CA LEU A 250 -3.87 -7.16 -16.07
C LEU A 250 -4.51 -8.25 -16.93
N ASN A 251 -5.10 -9.28 -16.31
CA ASN A 251 -5.69 -10.39 -17.05
C ASN A 251 -7.10 -10.10 -17.51
N ASN A 252 -7.90 -9.40 -16.68
CA ASN A 252 -9.27 -9.06 -17.03
C ASN A 252 -9.64 -7.63 -16.63
N PRO A 253 -9.66 -6.66 -17.56
CA PRO A 253 -10.00 -5.27 -17.25
C PRO A 253 -11.45 -5.09 -16.77
N LYS A 254 -12.38 -6.01 -17.06
CA LYS A 254 -13.76 -5.95 -16.56
C LYS A 254 -13.86 -6.20 -15.06
N ASN A 255 -12.92 -6.93 -14.48
CA ASN A 255 -12.87 -7.28 -13.06
C ASN A 255 -11.66 -6.65 -12.35
N ILE A 256 -11.32 -5.42 -12.73
CA ILE A 256 -10.16 -4.67 -12.23
C ILE A 256 -10.05 -4.64 -10.70
N ALA A 257 -11.18 -4.58 -9.97
CA ALA A 257 -11.17 -4.57 -8.51
C ALA A 257 -10.61 -5.86 -7.90
N LEU A 258 -10.81 -7.02 -8.55
CA LEU A 258 -10.26 -8.30 -8.10
C LEU A 258 -8.74 -8.36 -8.30
N GLU A 259 -8.24 -7.82 -9.42
CA GLU A 259 -6.81 -7.73 -9.72
C GLU A 259 -6.04 -6.91 -8.66
N PHE A 260 -6.70 -5.96 -8.01
CA PHE A 260 -6.12 -5.09 -6.98
C PHE A 260 -6.29 -5.61 -5.55
N LYS A 261 -7.22 -6.54 -5.31
CA LYS A 261 -7.64 -6.96 -3.97
C LYS A 261 -6.49 -7.55 -3.16
N ASP A 262 -5.69 -8.40 -3.80
CA ASP A 262 -4.59 -9.13 -3.17
C ASP A 262 -3.23 -8.47 -3.43
N GLU A 263 -3.22 -7.26 -4.02
CA GLU A 263 -2.00 -6.57 -4.35
C GLU A 263 -1.40 -5.90 -3.10
N ILE A 264 -0.29 -6.45 -2.62
CA ILE A 264 0.43 -5.92 -1.45
C ILE A 264 1.36 -4.75 -1.80
N SER A 265 1.65 -4.54 -3.08
CA SER A 265 2.49 -3.45 -3.59
C SER A 265 1.74 -2.13 -3.58
N ILE A 266 2.42 -1.01 -3.33
CA ILE A 266 1.81 0.31 -3.55
C ILE A 266 1.50 0.43 -5.04
N VAL A 267 0.24 0.72 -5.38
CA VAL A 267 -0.19 0.89 -6.76
C VAL A 267 -0.34 2.37 -7.03
N TYR A 268 0.36 2.88 -8.04
CA TYR A 268 0.26 4.28 -8.44
C TYR A 268 -0.83 4.51 -9.47
N GLY A 269 -1.06 3.54 -10.34
CA GLY A 269 -1.97 3.74 -11.44
C GLY A 269 -2.04 2.60 -12.43
N ILE A 270 -2.65 2.90 -13.56
CA ILE A 270 -2.84 2.00 -14.69
C ILE A 270 -2.35 2.72 -15.94
N THR A 271 -1.73 1.97 -16.84
CA THR A 271 -1.37 2.40 -18.19
C THR A 271 -1.89 1.39 -19.22
N GLN A 272 -1.78 1.71 -20.50
CA GLN A 272 -2.07 0.76 -21.58
C GLN A 272 -0.89 0.75 -22.56
N ASN A 273 -0.40 -0.44 -22.89
CA ASN A 273 0.57 -0.60 -23.95
C ASN A 273 -0.08 -0.23 -25.29
N PRO A 274 0.44 0.78 -26.02
CA PRO A 274 -0.17 1.23 -27.26
C PRO A 274 -0.11 0.20 -28.39
N GLU A 275 0.85 -0.73 -28.35
CA GLU A 275 1.04 -1.78 -29.36
C GLU A 275 0.13 -2.98 -29.07
N THR A 276 0.22 -3.56 -27.87
CA THR A 276 -0.53 -4.77 -27.53
C THR A 276 -1.96 -4.50 -27.07
N LYS A 277 -2.28 -3.23 -26.74
CA LYS A 277 -3.53 -2.79 -26.10
C LYS A 277 -3.78 -3.36 -24.71
N ASP A 278 -2.78 -4.04 -24.13
CA ASP A 278 -2.87 -4.58 -22.78
C ASP A 278 -2.88 -3.47 -21.74
N TYR A 279 -3.77 -3.60 -20.76
CA TYR A 279 -3.76 -2.75 -19.57
C TYR A 279 -2.75 -3.28 -18.56
N ILE A 280 -2.00 -2.37 -17.95
CA ILE A 280 -0.85 -2.67 -17.11
C ILE A 280 -0.96 -1.85 -15.83
N MET A 281 -0.86 -2.52 -14.69
CA MET A 281 -0.76 -1.90 -13.37
C MET A 281 0.65 -1.37 -13.14
N VAL A 282 0.77 -0.14 -12.63
CA VAL A 282 2.06 0.50 -12.30
C VAL A 282 2.25 0.49 -10.79
N LEU A 283 3.31 -0.20 -10.34
CA LEU A 283 3.54 -0.62 -8.96
C LEU A 283 4.88 -0.09 -8.43
N ASN A 284 4.92 0.21 -7.13
CA ASN A 284 6.18 0.31 -6.40
C ASN A 284 6.68 -1.09 -5.99
N GLU A 285 7.99 -1.29 -5.90
CA GLU A 285 8.58 -2.49 -5.28
C GLU A 285 8.29 -2.58 -3.77
N ASN A 286 7.88 -1.48 -3.12
CA ASN A 286 7.56 -1.39 -1.70
C ASN A 286 6.19 -1.98 -1.35
N CYS A 287 6.15 -2.65 -0.19
CA CYS A 287 4.90 -3.13 0.40
C CYS A 287 4.06 -1.98 0.96
N LYS A 288 2.74 -2.01 0.73
CA LYS A 288 1.75 -1.07 1.28
C LYS A 288 1.82 -0.97 2.81
N LEU A 289 1.93 -2.10 3.49
CA LEU A 289 1.95 -2.18 4.95
C LEU A 289 3.29 -1.73 5.53
N CYS A 290 4.40 -2.23 4.98
CA CYS A 290 5.74 -1.95 5.52
C CYS A 290 6.36 -0.65 5.02
N LYS A 291 5.84 -0.08 3.92
CA LYS A 291 6.40 1.06 3.18
C LYS A 291 7.84 0.85 2.71
N ARG A 292 8.28 -0.41 2.63
CA ARG A 292 9.59 -0.88 2.15
C ARG A 292 9.45 -2.28 1.56
N ILE A 293 10.49 -2.78 0.89
CA ILE A 293 10.58 -4.20 0.50
C ILE A 293 10.60 -5.07 1.76
N CYS A 294 9.87 -6.18 1.76
CA CYS A 294 9.68 -7.07 2.92
C CYS A 294 9.57 -8.53 2.46
N TYR A 295 9.56 -9.49 3.39
CA TYR A 295 9.52 -10.92 3.05
C TYR A 295 8.31 -11.33 2.21
N ALA A 296 7.12 -10.82 2.51
CA ALA A 296 5.94 -11.01 1.68
C ALA A 296 6.17 -10.64 0.20
N LYS A 297 6.98 -9.61 -0.09
CA LYS A 297 7.33 -9.23 -1.48
C LYS A 297 8.28 -10.22 -2.12
N TYR A 298 9.25 -10.76 -1.39
CA TYR A 298 10.13 -11.81 -1.93
C TYR A 298 9.36 -13.10 -2.21
N TYR A 299 8.44 -13.47 -1.31
CA TYR A 299 7.51 -14.58 -1.54
C TYR A 299 6.65 -14.36 -2.79
N GLN A 300 5.99 -13.19 -2.89
CA GLN A 300 5.14 -12.84 -4.04
C GLN A 300 5.88 -12.98 -5.38
N LYS A 301 7.15 -12.54 -5.46
CA LYS A 301 7.99 -12.69 -6.67
C LYS A 301 8.28 -14.15 -7.02
N ASN A 302 8.21 -15.07 -6.05
CA ASN A 302 8.51 -16.49 -6.21
C ASN A 302 7.27 -17.36 -6.51
N PHE A 303 6.05 -16.83 -6.46
CA PHE A 303 4.83 -17.63 -6.64
C PHE A 303 4.73 -18.34 -7.99
N LYS A 304 5.32 -17.76 -9.03
CA LYS A 304 5.39 -18.36 -10.38
C LYS A 304 6.35 -19.56 -10.48
N ASN A 305 7.23 -19.75 -9.49
CA ASN A 305 8.29 -20.77 -9.53
C ASN A 305 7.83 -22.12 -8.96
N TRP A 306 6.60 -22.21 -8.45
CA TRP A 306 6.04 -23.45 -7.93
C TRP A 306 4.52 -23.47 -8.13
N THR A 307 3.96 -24.67 -8.21
CA THR A 307 2.51 -24.90 -8.15
C THR A 307 2.27 -26.26 -7.54
N SER A 308 1.21 -26.38 -6.74
CA SER A 308 0.74 -27.65 -6.20
C SER A 308 -0.17 -28.42 -7.16
N GLY A 309 -0.53 -27.81 -8.30
CA GLY A 309 -1.58 -28.32 -9.18
C GLY A 309 -3.01 -28.15 -8.64
N ASN A 310 -3.19 -27.53 -7.47
CA ASN A 310 -4.48 -27.23 -6.86
C ASN A 310 -4.56 -25.77 -6.41
N ASP A 311 -5.56 -25.05 -6.93
CA ASP A 311 -5.69 -23.60 -6.70
C ASP A 311 -6.00 -23.25 -5.23
N ASP A 312 -6.76 -24.08 -4.52
CA ASP A 312 -7.09 -23.86 -3.11
C ASP A 312 -5.83 -23.98 -2.24
N ILE A 313 -4.97 -24.96 -2.51
CA ILE A 313 -3.69 -25.14 -1.82
C ILE A 313 -2.71 -24.03 -2.18
N ASN A 314 -2.60 -23.69 -3.47
CA ASN A 314 -1.77 -22.57 -3.91
C ASN A 314 -2.15 -21.30 -3.17
N LYS A 315 -3.46 -20.98 -3.15
CA LYS A 315 -4.00 -19.82 -2.45
C LYS A 315 -3.74 -19.88 -0.95
N PHE A 316 -3.89 -21.04 -0.32
CA PHE A 316 -3.64 -21.20 1.11
C PHE A 316 -2.17 -20.93 1.48
N ILE A 317 -1.22 -21.53 0.76
CA ILE A 317 0.22 -21.32 0.95
C ILE A 317 0.58 -19.85 0.67
N GLN A 318 0.11 -19.29 -0.45
CA GLN A 318 0.38 -17.90 -0.80
C GLN A 318 -0.20 -16.93 0.24
N THR A 319 -1.42 -17.19 0.73
CA THR A 319 -2.04 -16.36 1.79
C THR A 319 -1.22 -16.40 3.07
N SER A 320 -0.74 -17.59 3.46
CA SER A 320 0.20 -17.73 4.58
C SER A 320 1.45 -16.88 4.32
N GLN A 321 2.15 -17.08 3.20
CA GLN A 321 3.37 -16.36 2.84
C GLN A 321 3.20 -14.83 2.78
N LEU A 322 2.08 -14.32 2.25
CA LEU A 322 1.81 -12.88 2.15
C LEU A 322 1.54 -12.23 3.50
N SER A 323 1.14 -12.99 4.52
CA SER A 323 0.95 -12.47 5.89
C SER A 323 2.27 -12.19 6.62
N PHE A 324 3.40 -12.71 6.12
CA PHE A 324 4.71 -12.63 6.77
C PHE A 324 5.60 -11.53 6.17
N HIS A 325 5.73 -10.44 6.90
CA HIS A 325 6.47 -9.27 6.43
C HIS A 325 7.92 -9.19 6.96
N ARG A 326 8.17 -9.61 8.20
CA ARG A 326 9.47 -9.44 8.88
C ARG A 326 10.14 -10.74 9.28
N ASP A 327 9.36 -11.77 9.57
CA ASP A 327 9.83 -13.07 10.07
C ASP A 327 9.30 -14.17 9.16
N VAL A 328 10.09 -15.21 8.92
CA VAL A 328 9.71 -16.33 8.03
C VAL A 328 9.17 -17.55 8.77
N ASP A 329 9.32 -17.60 10.09
CA ASP A 329 9.27 -18.84 10.89
C ASP A 329 7.96 -19.65 10.81
N LYS A 330 6.89 -19.05 10.28
CA LYS A 330 5.56 -19.68 10.15
C LYS A 330 4.97 -19.58 8.74
N ALA A 331 5.74 -19.08 7.78
CA ALA A 331 5.30 -19.05 6.38
C ALA A 331 5.28 -20.49 5.86
N LEU A 332 4.13 -20.93 5.36
CA LEU A 332 4.03 -22.26 4.76
C LEU A 332 4.79 -22.29 3.43
N GLU A 333 5.42 -23.44 3.15
CA GLU A 333 6.13 -23.69 1.91
C GLU A 333 5.42 -24.77 1.08
N TRP A 334 5.49 -24.65 -0.24
CA TRP A 334 5.30 -25.82 -1.09
C TRP A 334 6.61 -26.60 -1.10
N ILE A 335 6.57 -27.85 -0.64
CA ILE A 335 7.74 -28.72 -0.50
C ILE A 335 7.67 -29.78 -1.60
N PRO A 336 8.55 -29.75 -2.61
CA PRO A 336 8.60 -30.81 -3.61
C PRO A 336 8.82 -32.17 -2.96
N TYR A 337 8.00 -33.17 -3.30
CA TYR A 337 8.04 -34.47 -2.63
C TYR A 337 9.39 -35.18 -2.73
N ASN A 338 10.12 -34.98 -3.82
CA ASN A 338 11.47 -35.52 -4.03
C ASN A 338 12.54 -34.92 -3.08
N LYS A 339 12.18 -33.92 -2.27
CA LYS A 339 13.03 -33.39 -1.19
C LYS A 339 12.85 -34.15 0.13
N LEU A 340 11.94 -35.11 0.16
CA LEU A 340 11.68 -35.99 1.31
C LEU A 340 12.23 -37.39 1.01
N TYR A 341 12.95 -37.96 1.97
CA TYR A 341 13.53 -39.30 1.86
C TYR A 341 13.46 -40.05 3.19
N ASP A 342 13.82 -41.34 3.18
CA ASP A 342 13.71 -42.25 4.34
C ASP A 342 12.32 -42.25 4.98
N ILE A 343 11.27 -42.23 4.14
CA ILE A 343 9.89 -42.16 4.58
C ILE A 343 9.51 -43.47 5.28
N LYS A 344 9.19 -43.39 6.57
CA LYS A 344 8.84 -44.53 7.44
C LYS A 344 7.46 -44.32 8.05
N HIS A 345 6.62 -45.34 7.97
CA HIS A 345 5.29 -45.32 8.57
C HIS A 345 5.36 -45.23 10.11
N ILE A 346 4.59 -44.32 10.70
CA ILE A 346 4.41 -44.19 12.16
C ILE A 346 3.04 -44.73 12.56
N THR A 347 1.98 -44.18 11.95
CA THR A 347 0.58 -44.55 12.14
C THR A 347 -0.13 -44.55 10.79
N GLU A 348 -1.36 -45.08 10.72
CA GLU A 348 -2.15 -45.16 9.48
C GLU A 348 -2.18 -43.84 8.68
N ASN A 349 -2.14 -42.70 9.38
CA ASN A 349 -2.21 -41.37 8.78
C ASN A 349 -0.97 -40.50 8.97
N SER A 350 0.13 -41.04 9.54
CA SER A 350 1.36 -40.28 9.73
C SER A 350 2.64 -41.06 9.45
N TYR A 351 3.60 -40.37 8.84
CA TYR A 351 4.90 -40.88 8.44
C TYR A 351 6.01 -39.99 9.00
N LYS A 352 7.20 -40.57 9.17
CA LYS A 352 8.44 -39.86 9.48
C LYS A 352 9.26 -39.75 8.20
N ALA A 353 9.83 -38.59 7.91
CA ALA A 353 10.74 -38.42 6.78
C ALA A 353 11.89 -37.47 7.12
N ASN A 354 12.95 -37.53 6.32
CA ASN A 354 14.03 -36.54 6.33
C ASN A 354 13.78 -35.53 5.20
N TRP A 355 13.89 -34.23 5.50
CA TRP A 355 13.74 -33.15 4.52
C TRP A 355 15.10 -32.54 4.18
N ILE A 356 15.54 -32.72 2.94
CA ILE A 356 16.89 -32.34 2.45
C ILE A 356 17.16 -30.85 2.66
N ASP A 357 16.26 -30.01 2.17
CA ASP A 357 16.51 -28.57 2.08
C ASP A 357 16.48 -27.87 3.45
N GLY A 358 15.69 -28.39 4.40
CA GLY A 358 15.38 -27.73 5.66
C GLY A 358 14.49 -26.49 5.49
N ASN A 359 14.14 -25.82 6.58
CA ASN A 359 13.20 -24.70 6.55
C ASN A 359 13.85 -23.36 6.17
N ILE A 360 13.10 -22.47 5.50
CA ILE A 360 13.55 -21.10 5.23
C ILE A 360 13.83 -20.36 6.55
N CYS A 361 14.92 -19.56 6.58
CA CYS A 361 15.30 -18.74 7.75
C CYS A 361 15.35 -17.23 7.46
N TYR A 362 15.89 -16.79 6.32
CA TYR A 362 15.86 -15.39 5.92
C TYR A 362 16.17 -15.23 4.42
N TRP A 363 15.88 -14.04 3.89
CA TRP A 363 16.29 -13.67 2.53
C TRP A 363 17.68 -13.02 2.54
N SER A 364 18.63 -13.58 1.78
CA SER A 364 19.96 -12.97 1.60
C SER A 364 19.93 -11.99 0.43
N SER A 365 20.24 -10.72 0.69
CA SER A 365 20.42 -9.71 -0.37
C SER A 365 21.71 -9.92 -1.18
N VAL A 366 22.69 -10.65 -0.65
CA VAL A 366 23.94 -10.96 -1.35
C VAL A 366 23.70 -12.06 -2.38
N ASP A 367 23.12 -13.18 -1.95
CA ASP A 367 22.87 -14.34 -2.81
C ASP A 367 21.59 -14.20 -3.66
N HIS A 368 20.78 -13.18 -3.39
CA HIS A 368 19.48 -12.99 -4.01
C HIS A 368 18.58 -14.23 -3.91
N ASN A 369 18.64 -14.93 -2.76
CA ASN A 369 17.90 -16.17 -2.53
C ASN A 369 17.56 -16.37 -1.05
N TRP A 370 16.60 -17.24 -0.78
CA TRP A 370 16.26 -17.70 0.56
C TRP A 370 17.37 -18.58 1.13
N LYS A 371 17.87 -18.22 2.31
CA LYS A 371 18.71 -19.09 3.12
C LYS A 371 17.83 -20.06 3.88
N ARG A 372 18.34 -21.27 4.04
CA ARG A 372 17.69 -22.38 4.75
C ARG A 372 18.56 -22.82 5.92
N GLN A 373 17.90 -23.41 6.91
CA GLN A 373 18.52 -23.99 8.10
C GLN A 373 17.96 -25.40 8.33
N ASN A 374 18.64 -26.19 9.17
CA ASN A 374 18.23 -27.55 9.49
C ASN A 374 18.14 -28.45 8.25
N GLN A 375 19.18 -28.46 7.41
CA GLN A 375 19.27 -29.41 6.30
C GLN A 375 19.19 -30.85 6.81
N ASN A 376 18.54 -31.72 6.04
CA ASN A 376 18.23 -33.11 6.43
C ASN A 376 17.42 -33.25 7.72
N MET A 377 16.64 -32.22 8.10
CA MET A 377 15.85 -32.28 9.31
C MET A 377 14.75 -33.34 9.25
N ILE A 378 14.42 -33.90 10.41
CA ILE A 378 13.35 -34.87 10.55
C ILE A 378 12.01 -34.13 10.64
N VAL A 379 11.06 -34.56 9.80
CA VAL A 379 9.69 -34.04 9.75
C VAL A 379 8.67 -35.15 9.94
N GLU A 380 7.49 -34.77 10.43
CA GLU A 380 6.30 -35.63 10.42
C GLU A 380 5.45 -35.26 9.19
N LEU A 381 5.00 -36.27 8.48
CA LEU A 381 4.16 -36.17 7.30
C LEU A 381 2.77 -36.67 7.67
N LYS A 382 1.76 -35.80 7.61
CA LYS A 382 0.37 -36.16 7.94
C LYS A 382 -0.52 -35.99 6.72
N LYS A 383 -1.23 -37.06 6.35
CA LYS A 383 -2.10 -37.04 5.17
C LYS A 383 -3.25 -36.02 5.38
N LEU A 384 -3.50 -35.19 4.38
CA LEU A 384 -4.64 -34.26 4.38
C LEU A 384 -5.91 -34.97 3.90
N ASN A 385 -7.02 -34.74 4.58
CA ASN A 385 -8.30 -35.42 4.30
C ASN A 385 -9.16 -34.66 3.30
N ASN A 386 -9.13 -33.32 3.33
CA ASN A 386 -9.93 -32.48 2.45
C ASN A 386 -9.20 -31.17 2.09
N PRO A 387 -8.59 -31.08 0.90
CA PRO A 387 -7.92 -29.86 0.42
C PRO A 387 -8.78 -28.59 0.45
N LYS A 388 -10.12 -28.71 0.35
CA LYS A 388 -11.03 -27.55 0.35
C LYS A 388 -11.15 -26.88 1.71
N ASN A 389 -10.89 -27.61 2.81
CA ASN A 389 -10.99 -27.11 4.19
C ASN A 389 -9.63 -27.13 4.90
N ILE A 390 -8.56 -26.91 4.13
CA ILE A 390 -7.18 -27.05 4.60
C ILE A 390 -6.87 -26.20 5.85
N ALA A 391 -7.46 -25.01 5.98
CA ALA A 391 -7.25 -24.16 7.15
C ALA A 391 -7.68 -24.80 8.47
N LEU A 392 -8.70 -25.68 8.47
CA LEU A 392 -9.13 -26.41 9.67
C LEU A 392 -8.13 -27.50 10.04
N GLU A 393 -7.51 -28.14 9.05
CA GLU A 393 -6.52 -29.20 9.29
C GLU A 393 -5.24 -28.66 9.95
N PHE A 394 -4.91 -27.38 9.75
CA PHE A 394 -3.73 -26.72 10.34
C PHE A 394 -4.00 -26.06 11.71
N LYS A 395 -5.24 -26.01 12.18
CA LYS A 395 -5.64 -25.17 13.33
C LYS A 395 -5.00 -25.61 14.65
N ASP A 396 -4.83 -26.92 14.84
CA ASP A 396 -4.38 -27.52 16.10
C ASP A 396 -2.92 -28.00 16.03
N GLU A 397 -2.18 -27.62 14.98
CA GLU A 397 -0.82 -28.07 14.73
C GLU A 397 0.21 -27.05 15.21
N ASP A 398 1.10 -27.46 16.13
CA ASP A 398 2.03 -26.54 16.82
C ASP A 398 3.03 -25.86 15.88
N LYS A 399 3.56 -26.58 14.89
CA LYS A 399 4.51 -26.05 13.91
C LYS A 399 4.45 -26.82 12.59
N ALA A 400 3.85 -26.19 11.60
CA ALA A 400 3.82 -26.66 10.23
C ALA A 400 4.82 -25.90 9.35
N TYR A 401 5.53 -26.63 8.50
CA TYR A 401 6.47 -26.06 7.53
C TYR A 401 5.84 -25.84 6.17
N GLY A 402 4.88 -26.68 5.79
CA GLY A 402 4.36 -26.64 4.45
C GLY A 402 3.48 -27.81 4.07
N ILE A 403 3.30 -27.93 2.76
CA ILE A 403 2.49 -28.97 2.12
C ILE A 403 3.31 -29.57 0.99
N THR A 404 3.16 -30.88 0.81
CA THR A 404 3.67 -31.63 -0.33
C THR A 404 2.54 -32.45 -0.96
N GLN A 405 2.80 -33.07 -2.11
CA GLN A 405 1.88 -34.03 -2.72
C GLN A 405 2.65 -35.31 -3.05
N ASP A 406 2.11 -36.42 -2.58
CA ASP A 406 2.61 -37.73 -2.98
C ASP A 406 2.38 -37.94 -4.49
N PRO A 407 3.45 -38.12 -5.29
CA PRO A 407 3.32 -38.27 -6.73
C PRO A 407 2.57 -39.54 -7.14
N GLU A 408 2.55 -40.59 -6.31
CA GLU A 408 1.87 -41.85 -6.60
C GLU A 408 0.39 -41.76 -6.27
N SER A 409 0.04 -41.50 -5.00
CA SER A 409 -1.36 -41.48 -4.57
C SER A 409 -2.10 -40.19 -4.89
N LYS A 410 -1.38 -39.13 -5.30
CA LYS A 410 -1.88 -37.76 -5.52
C LYS A 410 -2.46 -37.08 -4.27
N ASN A 411 -2.31 -37.72 -3.10
CA ASN A 411 -2.76 -37.14 -1.84
C ASN A 411 -1.85 -35.98 -1.43
N TYR A 412 -2.46 -34.92 -0.92
CA TYR A 412 -1.73 -33.83 -0.29
C TYR A 412 -1.37 -34.21 1.15
N ILE A 413 -0.19 -33.79 1.57
CA ILE A 413 0.42 -34.17 2.84
C ILE A 413 0.95 -32.92 3.51
N MET A 414 0.59 -32.73 4.78
CA MET A 414 1.13 -31.69 5.62
C MET A 414 2.51 -32.08 6.13
N VAL A 415 3.44 -31.13 6.11
CA VAL A 415 4.80 -31.31 6.65
C VAL A 415 4.92 -30.55 7.96
N LEU A 416 5.13 -31.29 9.05
CA LEU A 416 5.09 -30.83 10.44
C LEU A 416 6.45 -31.01 11.12
N SER A 417 6.67 -30.26 12.20
CA SER A 417 7.80 -30.52 13.10
C SER A 417 7.68 -31.87 13.78
N TYR A 418 8.69 -32.72 13.62
CA TYR A 418 8.76 -33.98 14.34
C TYR A 418 9.08 -33.75 15.82
N LYS A 419 8.24 -34.29 16.70
CA LYS A 419 8.42 -34.18 18.16
C LYS A 419 8.91 -35.50 18.75
N CYS A 420 9.75 -35.38 19.78
CA CYS A 420 10.20 -36.54 20.53
C CYS A 420 9.02 -37.11 21.34
N LYS A 421 8.75 -38.41 21.21
CA LYS A 421 7.67 -39.09 21.96
C LYS A 421 7.81 -38.94 23.48
N LEU A 422 9.04 -38.91 23.99
CA LEU A 422 9.32 -38.80 25.43
C LEU A 422 9.20 -37.37 25.95
N CYS A 423 9.66 -36.38 25.16
CA CYS A 423 9.72 -34.99 25.61
C CYS A 423 8.57 -34.11 25.10
N ASN A 424 7.80 -34.60 24.12
CA ASN A 424 6.81 -33.85 23.36
C ASN A 424 7.34 -32.52 22.78
N CYS A 425 8.63 -32.46 22.45
CA CYS A 425 9.31 -31.31 21.86
C CYS A 425 10.46 -31.76 20.97
N ILE A 426 11.03 -30.82 20.20
CA ILE A 426 12.35 -31.03 19.57
C ILE A 426 13.39 -31.01 20.71
N CYS A 427 14.17 -32.08 20.83
CA CYS A 427 15.18 -32.23 21.88
C CYS A 427 16.53 -32.67 21.30
N ASN A 428 17.57 -32.67 22.14
CA ASN A 428 18.93 -32.97 21.70
C ASN A 428 19.05 -34.33 21.00
N ALA A 429 18.31 -35.35 21.44
CA ALA A 429 18.26 -36.66 20.79
C ALA A 429 17.81 -36.58 19.31
N ILE A 430 16.85 -35.71 18.98
CA ILE A 430 16.41 -35.48 17.60
C ILE A 430 17.51 -34.76 16.81
N ASN A 431 18.14 -33.74 17.40
CA ASN A 431 19.21 -33.00 16.74
C ASN A 431 20.41 -33.91 16.44
N PHE A 432 20.81 -34.76 17.39
CA PHE A 432 21.82 -35.78 17.15
C PHE A 432 21.42 -36.74 16.04
N GLN A 433 20.17 -37.22 16.05
CA GLN A 433 19.69 -38.13 15.01
C GLN A 433 19.80 -37.52 13.60
N GLN A 434 19.57 -36.21 13.45
CA GLN A 434 19.75 -35.50 12.18
C GLN A 434 21.22 -35.48 11.71
N ASN A 435 22.17 -35.63 12.63
CA ASN A 435 23.61 -35.56 12.36
C ASN A 435 24.28 -36.93 12.15
N PHE A 436 23.57 -38.05 12.28
CA PHE A 436 24.17 -39.39 12.21
C PHE A 436 24.82 -39.71 10.86
N ASN A 437 24.35 -39.10 9.78
CA ASN A 437 24.91 -39.33 8.45
C ASN A 437 26.15 -38.46 8.16
N ASN A 438 26.51 -37.53 9.06
CA ASN A 438 27.62 -36.61 8.83
C ASN A 438 28.97 -37.15 9.37
N TRP A 439 28.96 -38.29 10.06
CA TRP A 439 30.15 -38.94 10.56
C TRP A 439 29.98 -40.45 10.60
N THR A 440 31.10 -41.16 10.54
CA THR A 440 31.19 -42.61 10.81
C THR A 440 32.60 -42.91 11.30
N SER A 441 32.73 -43.86 12.20
CA SER A 441 34.03 -44.41 12.61
C SER A 441 34.57 -45.45 11.63
N GLY A 442 33.78 -45.84 10.62
CA GLY A 442 34.04 -47.02 9.79
C GLY A 442 33.78 -48.35 10.51
N ASN A 443 33.22 -48.34 11.72
CA ASN A 443 32.85 -49.52 12.49
C ASN A 443 31.42 -49.37 13.03
N ASN A 444 30.51 -50.23 12.54
CA ASN A 444 29.10 -50.15 12.85
C ASN A 444 28.77 -50.32 14.35
N ASP A 445 29.56 -51.10 15.10
CA ASP A 445 29.33 -51.30 16.53
C ASP A 445 29.71 -50.06 17.34
N ILE A 446 30.81 -49.39 16.96
CA ILE A 446 31.24 -48.12 17.56
C ILE A 446 30.22 -47.01 17.23
N ASP A 447 29.83 -46.92 15.96
CA ASP A 447 28.83 -45.94 15.50
C ASP A 447 27.52 -46.11 16.27
N LYS A 448 27.04 -47.36 16.38
CA LYS A 448 25.83 -47.68 17.14
C LYS A 448 25.96 -47.31 18.62
N PHE A 449 27.07 -47.66 19.26
CA PHE A 449 27.28 -47.33 20.68
C PHE A 449 27.24 -45.82 20.92
N ILE A 450 27.94 -45.03 20.09
CA ILE A 450 27.92 -43.57 20.19
C ILE A 450 26.50 -43.03 19.94
N GLN A 451 25.83 -43.49 18.88
CA GLN A 451 24.46 -43.10 18.55
C GLN A 451 23.48 -43.41 19.70
N ASP A 452 23.59 -44.56 20.37
CA ASP A 452 22.73 -44.94 21.50
C ASP A 452 22.89 -43.95 22.68
N THR A 453 24.12 -43.49 22.97
CA THR A 453 24.34 -42.46 24.00
C THR A 453 23.75 -41.11 23.61
N GLN A 454 23.83 -40.75 22.32
CA GLN A 454 23.28 -39.52 21.77
C GLN A 454 21.74 -39.53 21.77
N LEU A 455 21.10 -40.66 21.41
CA LEU A 455 19.65 -40.84 21.45
C LEU A 455 19.07 -40.79 22.87
N SER A 456 19.85 -41.18 23.87
CA SER A 456 19.45 -41.11 25.28
C SER A 456 19.55 -39.70 25.87
N SER A 457 20.19 -38.78 25.16
CA SER A 457 20.53 -37.43 25.64
C SER A 457 19.44 -36.43 25.24
N HIS A 458 18.38 -36.32 26.04
CA HIS A 458 17.24 -35.43 25.74
C HIS A 458 17.41 -33.98 26.20
N LYS A 459 17.75 -33.77 27.48
CA LYS A 459 17.79 -32.44 28.12
C LYS A 459 19.15 -31.76 28.06
N GLY A 460 20.23 -32.53 27.97
CA GLY A 460 21.60 -32.03 27.95
C GLY A 460 22.51 -32.96 27.16
N VAL A 461 23.68 -32.46 26.77
CA VAL A 461 24.63 -33.16 25.90
C VAL A 461 25.82 -33.77 26.67
N LYS A 462 25.92 -33.50 27.98
CA LYS A 462 27.09 -33.85 28.81
C LYS A 462 27.49 -35.34 28.76
N ASN A 463 26.51 -36.23 28.59
CA ASN A 463 26.73 -37.68 28.58
C ASN A 463 26.61 -38.28 27.17
N ALA A 464 26.40 -37.46 26.14
CA ALA A 464 26.39 -37.90 24.75
C ALA A 464 27.84 -38.03 24.29
N LEU A 465 28.22 -39.21 23.80
CA LEU A 465 29.52 -39.38 23.17
C LEU A 465 29.52 -38.71 21.79
N GLU A 466 30.70 -38.26 21.36
CA GLU A 466 30.92 -37.67 20.04
C GLU A 466 32.06 -38.41 19.35
N TRP A 467 31.89 -38.69 18.06
CA TRP A 467 32.97 -39.20 17.24
C TRP A 467 33.90 -38.07 16.83
N ILE A 468 35.17 -38.19 17.22
CA ILE A 468 36.21 -37.21 16.90
C ILE A 468 37.14 -37.82 15.86
N SER A 469 37.09 -37.28 14.64
CA SER A 469 38.02 -37.69 13.59
C SER A 469 39.45 -37.30 13.96
N TYR A 470 40.41 -38.18 13.70
CA TYR A 470 41.81 -37.98 14.11
C TYR A 470 42.42 -36.66 13.58
N ASN A 471 41.99 -36.20 12.40
CA ASN A 471 42.41 -34.93 11.81
C ASN A 471 41.93 -33.67 12.59
N LYS A 472 41.01 -33.83 13.55
CA LYS A 472 40.57 -32.78 14.47
C LYS A 472 41.42 -32.69 15.75
N LEU A 473 42.42 -33.56 15.89
CA LEU A 473 43.37 -33.55 16.99
C LEU A 473 44.71 -32.93 16.57
N CYS A 474 45.26 -32.04 17.39
CA CYS A 474 46.58 -31.45 17.20
C CYS A 474 47.45 -31.57 18.46
N ASN A 475 48.75 -31.29 18.35
CA ASN A 475 49.71 -31.38 19.46
C ASN A 475 49.70 -32.73 20.18
N ILE A 476 49.59 -33.83 19.42
CA ILE A 476 49.51 -35.18 19.96
C ILE A 476 50.87 -35.57 20.56
N LYS A 477 50.88 -35.87 21.87
CA LYS A 477 52.07 -36.27 22.64
C LYS A 477 51.83 -37.63 23.29
N HIS A 478 52.77 -38.54 23.11
CA HIS A 478 52.78 -39.82 23.82
C HIS A 478 53.07 -39.61 25.30
N ILE A 479 52.29 -40.26 26.17
CA ILE A 479 52.46 -40.22 27.63
C ILE A 479 53.01 -41.57 28.12
N THR A 480 52.29 -42.65 27.84
CA THR A 480 52.63 -44.03 28.22
C THR A 480 52.19 -44.99 27.12
N GLU A 481 52.53 -46.27 27.26
CA GLU A 481 52.39 -47.33 26.25
C GLU A 481 51.00 -47.44 25.57
N ASN A 482 49.94 -46.87 26.15
CA ASN A 482 48.61 -46.79 25.53
C ASN A 482 47.90 -45.44 25.74
N SER A 483 48.64 -44.38 26.04
CA SER A 483 48.07 -43.07 26.39
C SER A 483 48.71 -41.94 25.61
N TYR A 484 47.86 -41.14 24.96
CA TYR A 484 48.25 -39.94 24.24
C TYR A 484 47.49 -38.73 24.80
N LYS A 485 48.14 -37.57 24.80
CA LYS A 485 47.51 -36.27 25.06
C LYS A 485 47.42 -35.50 23.76
N ALA A 486 46.26 -34.93 23.44
CA ALA A 486 46.06 -34.10 22.27
C ALA A 486 45.17 -32.90 22.61
N ASN A 487 45.23 -31.87 21.78
CA ASN A 487 44.29 -30.78 21.78
C ASN A 487 43.21 -31.08 20.73
N TRP A 488 41.94 -30.97 21.10
CA TRP A 488 40.82 -31.06 20.17
C TRP A 488 40.51 -29.66 19.63
N ILE A 489 40.59 -29.50 18.31
CA ILE A 489 40.46 -28.21 17.62
C ILE A 489 39.05 -27.64 17.78
N ASP A 490 38.03 -28.49 17.69
CA ASP A 490 36.64 -28.08 17.80
C ASP A 490 36.22 -28.04 19.30
N GLY A 491 36.71 -28.94 20.15
CA GLY A 491 36.30 -28.99 21.55
C GLY A 491 34.89 -29.58 21.72
N ASN A 492 34.36 -29.57 22.94
CA ASN A 492 33.16 -30.37 23.26
C ASN A 492 31.87 -29.69 22.77
N ILE A 493 30.87 -30.47 22.33
CA ILE A 493 29.50 -29.96 22.14
C ILE A 493 28.92 -29.52 23.49
N TRP A 494 28.55 -28.24 23.61
CA TRP A 494 27.86 -27.70 24.79
C TRP A 494 26.37 -27.41 24.55
N TYR A 495 26.01 -26.98 23.33
CA TYR A 495 24.64 -26.72 22.92
C TYR A 495 24.49 -26.79 21.40
N TRP A 496 23.28 -27.13 20.95
CA TRP A 496 22.92 -27.15 19.53
C TRP A 496 22.54 -25.73 19.07
N ASN A 497 23.20 -25.22 18.03
CA ASN A 497 22.80 -23.98 17.35
C ASN A 497 22.17 -24.31 15.99
N ASN A 498 21.02 -23.72 15.68
CA ASN A 498 20.28 -23.97 14.44
C ASN A 498 20.85 -23.21 13.23
N PHE A 499 21.83 -22.33 13.42
CA PHE A 499 22.47 -21.57 12.34
C PHE A 499 23.69 -22.31 11.77
N GLY A 500 23.44 -23.37 10.99
CA GLY A 500 24.41 -24.01 10.11
C GLY A 500 25.48 -24.86 10.80
N SER A 501 25.35 -26.18 10.69
CA SER A 501 26.34 -27.29 10.83
C SER A 501 27.42 -27.29 11.92
N ASP A 502 27.63 -26.24 12.70
CA ASP A 502 28.63 -26.17 13.76
C ASP A 502 27.90 -25.96 15.09
N ALA A 503 27.83 -27.03 15.87
CA ALA A 503 27.55 -26.89 17.30
C ALA A 503 28.58 -25.91 17.88
N LEU A 504 28.17 -24.99 18.75
CA LEU A 504 29.10 -24.01 19.28
C LEU A 504 30.09 -24.72 20.21
N TYR A 505 31.31 -24.73 19.70
CA TYR A 505 32.50 -25.38 20.17
C TYR A 505 33.26 -24.42 21.11
N SER A 506 33.38 -24.77 22.40
CA SER A 506 34.10 -23.92 23.35
C SER A 506 35.61 -24.15 23.26
N VAL A 507 36.36 -23.18 22.74
CA VAL A 507 37.81 -23.09 22.97
C VAL A 507 38.03 -22.52 24.37
N LEU A 508 38.29 -23.39 25.35
CA LEU A 508 38.93 -22.97 26.60
C LEU A 508 40.45 -23.05 26.38
N LEU A 509 41.09 -21.87 26.31
CA LEU A 509 42.55 -21.70 26.35
C LEU A 509 43.15 -22.23 27.65
#